data_AF-A0A7R9V725-F1
#
_entry.id   AF-A0A7R9V725-F1
#
_cell.length_a   1.000
_cell.length_b   1.000
_cell.length_c   1.000
_cell.angle_alpha   90.00
_cell.angle_beta   90.00
_cell.angle_gamma   90.00
#
_symmetry.space_group_name_H-M   'P 1'
#
loop_
_entity.id
_entity.type
_entity.pdbx_description
1 polymer ?
#
loop_
_entity_poly.entity_id
_entity_poly.type
_entity_poly.pdbx_seq_one_letter_code
_entity_poly.pdbx_strand_id
1 'polypeptide(L)'
;IGTDASISTHINNVCERNYVSIQAGRRVVPTELGIMLIRGYQLIDPELCKPEVRAHVERQILQIADGKADKASLVSHTLNQFRQKFLFFVMKISRMDALFEASFSPLASSGKPLGKCGKCRRYMKLISSRPSRLYCAQCEDIYNLPQGGSIKLYKGLVCPLDGFEIVLFSLGGADGKTYPLCPLCYNSQPFEGISK
;
A
#
# COMPACT_ATOMS: atom_id res chain seq x y z
N ILE A 1 -18.12 14.75 -0.97
CA ILE A 1 -17.38 16.03 -0.98
C ILE A 1 -17.41 16.57 -2.40
N GLY A 2 -17.94 17.77 -2.57
CA GLY A 2 -18.30 18.35 -3.85
C GLY A 2 -19.45 19.33 -3.63
N THR A 3 -19.53 20.36 -4.46
CA THR A 3 -20.74 21.19 -4.55
C THR A 3 -21.89 20.33 -5.10
N ASP A 4 -23.13 20.69 -4.81
CA ASP A 4 -24.32 19.94 -5.25
C ASP A 4 -24.33 19.64 -6.77
N ALA A 5 -23.74 20.53 -7.56
CA ALA A 5 -23.60 20.37 -9.01
C ALA A 5 -22.57 19.30 -9.46
N SER A 6 -21.65 18.88 -8.59
CA SER A 6 -20.52 18.01 -8.94
C SER A 6 -20.64 16.59 -8.39
N ILE A 7 -21.53 16.34 -7.42
CA ILE A 7 -21.61 15.06 -6.70
C ILE A 7 -22.02 13.91 -7.63
N SER A 8 -23.03 14.11 -8.48
CA SER A 8 -23.50 13.08 -9.43
C SER A 8 -22.41 12.69 -10.42
N THR A 9 -21.71 13.68 -10.98
CA THR A 9 -20.57 13.47 -11.89
C THR A 9 -19.42 12.74 -11.21
N HIS A 10 -19.12 13.08 -9.95
CA HIS A 10 -18.08 12.39 -9.18
C HIS A 10 -18.41 10.91 -8.98
N ILE A 11 -19.65 10.59 -8.61
CA ILE A 11 -20.11 9.20 -8.43
C ILE A 11 -20.05 8.44 -9.76
N ASN A 12 -20.54 9.04 -10.85
CA ASN A 12 -20.54 8.39 -12.16
C ASN A 12 -19.10 8.07 -12.62
N ASN A 13 -18.18 9.03 -12.49
CA ASN A 13 -16.79 8.85 -12.92
C ASN A 13 -16.07 7.72 -12.16
N VAL A 14 -16.32 7.56 -10.84
CA VAL A 14 -15.68 6.48 -10.08
C VAL A 14 -16.29 5.10 -10.37
N CYS A 15 -17.55 5.05 -10.80
CA CYS A 15 -18.18 3.84 -11.32
C CYS A 15 -17.60 3.47 -12.70
N GLU A 16 -17.52 4.42 -13.63
CA GLU A 16 -17.00 4.20 -14.99
C GLU A 16 -15.53 3.75 -14.98
N ARG A 17 -14.73 4.27 -14.05
CA ARG A 17 -13.33 3.87 -13.85
C ARG A 17 -13.17 2.55 -13.10
N ASN A 18 -14.27 1.88 -12.76
CA ASN A 18 -14.29 0.60 -12.07
C ASN A 18 -13.62 0.63 -10.68
N TYR A 19 -13.70 1.75 -9.96
CA TYR A 19 -13.23 1.85 -8.57
C TYR A 19 -14.30 1.40 -7.58
N VAL A 20 -15.56 1.52 -7.99
CA VAL A 20 -16.73 1.07 -7.24
C VAL A 20 -17.71 0.40 -8.20
N SER A 21 -18.53 -0.51 -7.69
CA SER A 21 -19.64 -1.13 -8.41
C SER A 21 -20.96 -0.89 -7.67
N ILE A 22 -22.06 -0.85 -8.41
CA ILE A 22 -23.40 -0.73 -7.83
C ILE A 22 -23.98 -2.14 -7.71
N GLN A 23 -24.23 -2.57 -6.48
CA GLN A 23 -24.85 -3.86 -6.19
C GLN A 23 -26.37 -3.72 -5.97
N ALA A 24 -27.03 -4.86 -5.77
CA ALA A 24 -28.45 -4.92 -5.44
C ALA A 24 -28.82 -3.96 -4.29
N GLY A 25 -29.95 -3.27 -4.44
CA GLY A 25 -30.39 -2.25 -3.48
C GLY A 25 -29.68 -0.89 -3.61
N ARG A 26 -29.09 -0.58 -4.78
CA ARG A 26 -28.40 0.71 -5.07
C ARG A 26 -27.25 0.99 -4.09
N ARG A 27 -26.56 -0.05 -3.64
CA ARG A 27 -25.40 0.08 -2.75
C ARG A 27 -24.14 0.23 -3.56
N VAL A 28 -23.36 1.26 -3.27
CA VAL A 28 -22.03 1.47 -3.85
C VAL A 28 -21.03 0.65 -3.04
N VAL A 29 -20.35 -0.29 -3.70
CA VAL A 29 -19.38 -1.20 -3.08
C VAL A 29 -18.03 -1.02 -3.78
N PRO A 30 -16.93 -0.78 -3.04
CA PRO A 30 -15.62 -0.62 -3.65
C PRO A 30 -15.15 -1.91 -4.31
N THR A 31 -14.53 -1.79 -5.47
CA THR A 31 -13.89 -2.92 -6.17
C THR A 31 -12.50 -3.17 -5.59
N GLU A 32 -11.91 -4.33 -5.88
CA GLU A 32 -10.53 -4.62 -5.49
C GLU A 32 -9.56 -3.55 -6.02
N LEU A 33 -9.75 -3.08 -7.26
CA LEU A 33 -9.00 -1.97 -7.84
C LEU A 33 -9.15 -0.68 -7.04
N GLY A 34 -10.38 -0.30 -6.69
CA GLY A 34 -10.64 0.91 -5.90
C GLY A 34 -10.01 0.86 -4.51
N ILE A 35 -10.06 -0.30 -3.85
CA ILE A 35 -9.43 -0.52 -2.54
C ILE A 35 -7.91 -0.37 -2.67
N MET A 36 -7.29 -1.03 -3.66
CA MET A 36 -5.84 -0.97 -3.86
C MET A 36 -5.34 0.43 -4.22
N LEU A 37 -6.09 1.17 -5.04
CA LEU A 37 -5.76 2.56 -5.36
C LEU A 37 -5.69 3.41 -4.09
N ILE A 38 -6.75 3.41 -3.28
CA ILE A 38 -6.79 4.21 -2.06
C ILE A 38 -5.67 3.81 -1.10
N ARG A 39 -5.38 2.52 -0.95
CA ARG A 39 -4.26 2.06 -0.12
C ARG A 39 -2.91 2.49 -0.65
N GLY A 40 -2.70 2.45 -1.96
CA GLY A 40 -1.48 2.97 -2.59
C GLY A 40 -1.27 4.45 -2.27
N TYR A 41 -2.33 5.25 -2.40
CA TYR A 41 -2.29 6.67 -2.01
C TYR A 41 -2.00 6.84 -0.51
N GLN A 42 -2.68 6.09 0.37
CA GLN A 42 -2.47 6.16 1.81
C GLN A 42 -1.06 5.75 2.24
N LEU A 43 -0.46 4.77 1.56
CA LEU A 43 0.90 4.29 1.85
C LEU A 43 1.97 5.33 1.48
N ILE A 44 1.70 6.16 0.48
CA ILE A 44 2.62 7.19 0.00
C ILE A 44 2.35 8.51 0.72
N ASP A 45 1.16 9.09 0.55
CA ASP A 45 0.73 10.35 1.15
C ASP A 45 -0.74 10.22 1.63
N PRO A 46 -0.97 9.89 2.91
CA PRO A 46 -2.31 9.76 3.49
C PRO A 46 -3.18 11.00 3.34
N GLU A 47 -2.59 12.19 3.28
CA GLU A 47 -3.34 13.45 3.24
C GLU A 47 -4.16 13.58 1.95
N LEU A 48 -3.69 12.99 0.85
CA LEU A 48 -4.39 13.00 -0.46
C LEU A 48 -5.74 12.29 -0.43
N CYS A 49 -5.95 11.37 0.51
CA CYS A 49 -7.19 10.60 0.63
C CYS A 49 -8.18 11.22 1.60
N LYS A 50 -7.79 12.25 2.34
CA LYS A 50 -8.61 12.83 3.40
C LYS A 50 -9.30 14.12 2.95
N PRO A 51 -10.44 14.51 3.55
CA PRO A 51 -11.21 15.68 3.14
C PRO A 51 -10.50 17.02 3.35
N GLU A 52 -9.49 17.09 4.22
CA GLU A 52 -8.98 18.37 4.73
C GLU A 52 -8.25 19.18 3.66
N VAL A 53 -7.51 18.54 2.75
CA VAL A 53 -6.83 19.23 1.64
C VAL A 53 -7.84 19.96 0.77
N ARG A 54 -8.92 19.26 0.40
CA ARG A 54 -9.99 19.86 -0.42
C ARG A 54 -10.73 20.96 0.35
N ALA A 55 -11.07 20.73 1.61
CA ALA A 55 -11.71 21.72 2.45
C ALA A 55 -10.84 22.96 2.70
N HIS A 56 -9.51 22.81 2.74
CA HIS A 56 -8.57 23.92 2.83
C HIS A 56 -8.59 24.77 1.56
N VAL A 57 -8.50 24.14 0.38
CA VAL A 57 -8.57 24.84 -0.91
C VAL A 57 -9.93 25.53 -1.10
N GLU A 58 -11.03 24.86 -0.78
CA GLU A 58 -12.38 25.44 -0.89
C GLU A 58 -12.54 26.67 0.03
N ARG A 59 -11.98 26.64 1.25
CA ARG A 59 -11.96 27.82 2.14
C ARG A 59 -11.17 28.99 1.56
N GLN A 60 -10.03 28.73 0.93
CA GLN A 60 -9.23 29.78 0.30
C GLN A 60 -9.94 30.38 -0.92
N ILE A 61 -10.67 29.55 -1.69
CA ILE A 61 -11.51 30.04 -2.80
C ILE A 61 -12.62 30.97 -2.28
N LEU A 62 -13.23 30.65 -1.14
CA LEU A 62 -14.22 31.54 -0.50
C LEU A 62 -13.61 32.88 -0.08
N GLN A 63 -12.36 32.91 0.40
CA GLN A 63 -11.68 34.17 0.72
C GLN A 63 -11.46 35.05 -0.50
N ILE A 64 -11.24 34.47 -1.69
CA ILE A 64 -11.19 35.24 -2.94
C ILE A 64 -12.57 35.79 -3.28
N ALA A 65 -13.62 34.98 -3.15
CA ALA A 65 -14.99 35.43 -3.42
C ALA A 65 -15.42 36.59 -2.51
N ASP A 66 -14.97 36.59 -1.25
CA ASP A 66 -15.15 37.68 -0.29
C ASP A 66 -14.25 38.90 -0.55
N GLY A 67 -13.35 38.86 -1.53
CA GLY A 67 -12.38 39.92 -1.80
C GLY A 67 -11.24 40.04 -0.78
N LYS A 68 -11.05 39.04 0.08
CA LYS A 68 -10.04 39.00 1.16
C LYS A 68 -8.70 38.42 0.72
N ALA A 69 -8.62 37.82 -0.46
CA ALA A 69 -7.41 37.19 -1.00
C ALA A 69 -7.29 37.40 -2.51
N ASP A 70 -6.07 37.51 -3.01
CA ASP A 70 -5.78 37.61 -4.44
C ASP A 70 -5.78 36.24 -5.14
N LYS A 71 -6.41 36.18 -6.32
CA LYS A 71 -6.52 34.97 -7.12
C LYS A 71 -5.17 34.47 -7.62
N ALA A 72 -4.31 35.35 -8.12
CA ALA A 72 -3.05 34.93 -8.73
C ALA A 72 -2.10 34.34 -7.66
N SER A 73 -2.05 34.97 -6.49
CA SER A 73 -1.33 34.49 -5.33
C SER A 73 -1.81 33.10 -4.89
N LEU A 74 -3.14 32.89 -4.77
CA LEU A 74 -3.67 31.59 -4.35
C LEU A 74 -3.38 30.48 -5.35
N VAL A 75 -3.53 30.75 -6.64
CA VAL A 75 -3.26 29.77 -7.70
C VAL A 75 -1.79 29.35 -7.66
N SER A 76 -0.88 30.32 -7.59
CA SER A 76 0.57 30.06 -7.49
C SER A 76 0.91 29.22 -6.25
N HIS A 77 0.36 29.59 -5.09
CA HIS A 77 0.54 28.86 -3.85
C HIS A 77 0.06 27.41 -3.94
N THR A 78 -1.17 27.20 -4.44
CA THR A 78 -1.79 25.89 -4.57
C THR A 78 -1.00 25.00 -5.54
N LEU A 79 -0.61 25.54 -6.69
CA LEU A 79 0.21 24.81 -7.67
C LEU A 79 1.55 24.38 -7.08
N ASN A 80 2.20 25.25 -6.30
CA ASN A 80 3.45 24.89 -5.65
C ASN A 80 3.27 23.78 -4.60
N GLN A 81 2.21 23.82 -3.79
CA GLN A 81 1.88 22.75 -2.85
C GLN A 81 1.67 21.41 -3.55
N PHE A 82 0.83 21.38 -4.60
CA PHE A 82 0.58 20.16 -5.38
C PHE A 82 1.83 19.67 -6.11
N ARG A 83 2.70 20.56 -6.58
CA ARG A 83 4.00 20.19 -7.17
C ARG A 83 4.88 19.45 -6.18
N GLN A 84 4.98 19.93 -4.94
CA GLN A 84 5.76 19.27 -3.89
C GLN A 84 5.20 17.88 -3.56
N LYS A 85 3.87 17.77 -3.41
CA LYS A 85 3.19 16.50 -3.20
C LYS A 85 3.42 15.53 -4.36
N PHE A 86 3.33 16.01 -5.60
CA PHE A 86 3.60 15.21 -6.79
C PHE A 86 5.03 14.65 -6.81
N LEU A 87 6.04 15.50 -6.56
CA LEU A 87 7.44 15.05 -6.52
C LEU A 87 7.65 13.99 -5.44
N PHE A 88 7.11 14.23 -4.25
CA PHE A 88 7.15 13.26 -3.15
C PHE A 88 6.48 11.93 -3.52
N PHE A 89 5.36 11.99 -4.22
CA PHE A 89 4.63 10.82 -4.68
C PHE A 89 5.45 10.01 -5.69
N VAL A 90 6.01 10.68 -6.71
CA VAL A 90 6.85 10.05 -7.74
C VAL A 90 8.07 9.38 -7.14
N MET A 91 8.75 10.01 -6.16
CA MET A 91 9.89 9.40 -5.48
C MET A 91 9.55 8.08 -4.76
N LYS A 92 8.29 7.86 -4.42
CA LYS A 92 7.82 6.70 -3.63
C LYS A 92 6.85 5.80 -4.41
N ILE A 93 6.70 6.02 -5.71
CA ILE A 93 5.74 5.30 -6.56
C ILE A 93 5.96 3.79 -6.56
N SER A 94 7.20 3.34 -6.37
CA SER A 94 7.54 1.91 -6.27
C SER A 94 6.80 1.17 -5.16
N ARG A 95 6.35 1.88 -4.11
CA ARG A 95 5.49 1.31 -3.06
C ARG A 95 4.10 0.94 -3.59
N MET A 96 3.57 1.75 -4.50
CA MET A 96 2.31 1.48 -5.18
C MET A 96 2.47 0.32 -6.15
N ASP A 97 3.56 0.28 -6.92
CA ASP A 97 3.85 -0.82 -7.83
C ASP A 97 3.92 -2.16 -7.08
N ALA A 98 4.64 -2.21 -5.95
CA ALA A 98 4.73 -3.41 -5.13
C ALA A 98 3.36 -3.88 -4.59
N LEU A 99 2.51 -2.95 -4.18
CA LEU A 99 1.16 -3.24 -3.70
C LEU A 99 0.27 -3.81 -4.82
N PHE A 100 0.29 -3.19 -5.99
CA PHE A 100 -0.47 -3.62 -7.15
C PHE A 100 0.03 -4.97 -7.67
N GLU A 101 1.34 -5.19 -7.72
CA GLU A 101 1.92 -6.46 -8.15
C GLU A 101 1.54 -7.59 -7.18
N ALA A 102 1.46 -7.34 -5.87
CA ALA A 102 1.02 -8.34 -4.90
C ALA A 102 -0.47 -8.71 -5.02
N SER A 103 -1.30 -7.77 -5.48
CA SER A 103 -2.77 -7.91 -5.50
C SER A 103 -3.31 -8.39 -6.84
N PHE A 104 -2.73 -7.91 -7.96
CA PHE A 104 -3.21 -8.17 -9.32
C PHE A 104 -2.28 -9.05 -10.16
N SER A 105 -1.13 -9.48 -9.64
CA SER A 105 -0.38 -10.53 -10.33
C SER A 105 -1.24 -11.79 -10.43
N PRO A 106 -1.24 -12.51 -11.57
CA PRO A 106 -1.81 -13.86 -11.65
C PRO A 106 -1.28 -14.80 -10.55
N LEU A 107 -0.13 -14.47 -9.94
CA LEU A 107 0.44 -15.16 -8.79
C LEU A 107 -0.23 -14.86 -7.44
N ALA A 108 -1.04 -13.81 -7.27
CA ALA A 108 -1.85 -13.62 -6.06
C ALA A 108 -2.86 -14.78 -5.88
N SER A 109 -3.28 -15.35 -7.02
CA SER A 109 -4.06 -16.59 -7.14
C SER A 109 -3.19 -17.86 -7.05
N SER A 110 -1.87 -17.77 -7.26
CA SER A 110 -0.94 -18.91 -7.33
C SER A 110 0.08 -18.99 -6.17
N GLY A 111 0.05 -18.06 -5.23
CA GLY A 111 1.00 -18.00 -4.12
C GLY A 111 0.79 -19.17 -3.17
N LYS A 112 1.83 -19.97 -2.93
CA LYS A 112 1.74 -21.12 -2.03
C LYS A 112 1.60 -20.61 -0.58
N PRO A 113 0.61 -21.07 0.20
CA PRO A 113 0.51 -20.69 1.60
C PRO A 113 1.79 -21.09 2.35
N LEU A 114 2.41 -20.12 3.02
CA LEU A 114 3.67 -20.28 3.73
C LEU A 114 3.74 -19.33 4.93
N GLY A 115 3.81 -19.90 6.13
CA GLY A 115 3.92 -19.14 7.37
C GLY A 115 2.63 -18.40 7.75
N LYS A 116 2.43 -18.21 9.05
CA LYS A 116 1.37 -17.37 9.61
C LYS A 116 1.87 -15.96 9.90
N CYS A 117 1.03 -14.99 9.57
CA CYS A 117 1.25 -13.59 9.91
C CYS A 117 1.14 -13.39 11.42
N GLY A 118 2.08 -12.70 12.05
CA GLY A 118 2.03 -12.44 13.50
C GLY A 118 0.89 -11.50 13.92
N LYS A 119 0.42 -10.64 13.01
CA LYS A 119 -0.66 -9.69 13.28
C LYS A 119 -2.04 -10.35 13.32
N CYS A 120 -2.40 -11.15 12.31
CA CYS A 120 -3.75 -11.72 12.16
C CYS A 120 -3.81 -13.25 12.29
N ARG A 121 -2.65 -13.93 12.42
CA ARG A 121 -2.51 -15.39 12.51
C ARG A 121 -3.01 -16.18 11.30
N ARG A 122 -3.37 -15.50 10.20
CA ARG A 122 -3.74 -16.13 8.92
C ARG A 122 -2.49 -16.52 8.13
N TYR A 123 -2.65 -17.50 7.25
CA TYR A 123 -1.59 -17.90 6.33
C TYR A 123 -1.25 -16.76 5.38
N MET A 124 0.05 -16.51 5.25
CA MET A 124 0.60 -15.64 4.22
C MET A 124 0.86 -16.47 2.96
N LYS A 125 0.92 -15.81 1.82
CA LYS A 125 1.25 -16.41 0.52
C LYS A 125 2.69 -16.09 0.18
N LEU A 126 3.49 -17.11 -0.13
CA LEU A 126 4.80 -16.91 -0.74
C LEU A 126 4.63 -16.62 -2.23
N ILE A 127 5.09 -15.45 -2.64
CA ILE A 127 5.24 -15.07 -4.04
C ILE A 127 6.71 -15.31 -4.40
N SER A 128 6.97 -16.38 -5.15
CA SER A 128 8.32 -16.82 -5.53
C SER A 128 8.88 -16.08 -6.75
N SER A 129 8.07 -15.32 -7.48
CA SER A 129 8.55 -14.44 -8.55
C SER A 129 9.46 -13.37 -7.95
N ARG A 130 10.50 -12.96 -8.69
CA ARG A 130 11.44 -11.97 -8.20
C ARG A 130 10.81 -10.56 -8.25
N PRO A 131 10.92 -9.74 -7.19
CA PRO A 131 11.54 -10.06 -5.90
C PRO A 131 10.62 -10.96 -5.04
N SER A 132 11.20 -12.02 -4.47
CA SER A 132 10.50 -12.94 -3.56
C SER A 132 9.98 -12.23 -2.31
N ARG A 133 8.74 -12.52 -1.94
CA ARG A 133 8.04 -11.81 -0.85
C ARG A 133 6.91 -12.65 -0.27
N LEU A 134 6.57 -12.39 0.99
CA LEU A 134 5.38 -12.92 1.66
C LEU A 134 4.29 -11.86 1.64
N TYR A 135 3.07 -12.26 1.29
CA TYR A 135 1.90 -11.39 1.29
C TYR A 135 0.84 -11.92 2.25
N CYS A 136 0.40 -11.08 3.18
CA CYS A 136 -0.71 -11.41 4.06
C CYS A 136 -2.01 -10.83 3.49
N ALA A 137 -2.88 -11.66 2.94
CA ALA A 137 -4.15 -11.18 2.34
C ALA A 137 -5.12 -10.56 3.37
N GLN A 138 -5.01 -10.91 4.65
CA GLN A 138 -5.90 -10.37 5.71
C GLN A 138 -5.43 -9.01 6.25
N CYS A 139 -4.12 -8.78 6.28
CA CYS A 139 -3.54 -7.51 6.73
C CYS A 139 -3.17 -6.59 5.54
N GLU A 140 -3.20 -7.15 4.33
CA GLU A 140 -2.65 -6.59 3.09
C GLU A 140 -1.24 -6.03 3.21
N ASP A 141 -0.44 -6.64 4.09
CA ASP A 141 0.97 -6.31 4.28
C ASP A 141 1.86 -7.19 3.38
N ILE A 142 2.95 -6.59 2.90
CA ILE A 142 3.99 -7.26 2.12
C ILE A 142 5.29 -7.29 2.94
N TYR A 143 5.91 -8.46 3.01
CA TYR A 143 7.21 -8.67 3.64
C TYR A 143 8.20 -9.15 2.59
N ASN A 144 9.17 -8.30 2.25
CA ASN A 144 10.24 -8.68 1.33
C ASN A 144 11.10 -9.78 1.93
N LEU A 145 11.67 -10.62 1.07
CA LEU A 145 12.55 -11.71 1.47
C LEU A 145 13.92 -11.59 0.77
N PRO A 146 14.97 -12.25 1.29
CA PRO A 146 16.24 -12.36 0.59
C PRO A 146 16.07 -13.01 -0.80
N GLN A 147 16.83 -12.52 -1.78
CA GLN A 147 16.74 -12.94 -3.18
C GLN A 147 17.74 -14.05 -3.51
N GLY A 148 17.47 -14.79 -4.58
CA GLY A 148 18.42 -15.78 -5.13
C GLY A 148 18.47 -17.13 -4.42
N GLY A 149 17.61 -17.36 -3.42
CA GLY A 149 17.53 -18.64 -2.69
C GLY A 149 16.10 -19.19 -2.60
N SER A 150 15.98 -20.35 -1.95
CA SER A 150 14.72 -21.01 -1.67
C SER A 150 14.21 -20.68 -0.26
N ILE A 151 12.87 -20.65 -0.10
CA ILE A 151 12.21 -20.28 1.16
C ILE A 151 11.28 -21.41 1.59
N LYS A 152 11.41 -21.85 2.84
CA LYS A 152 10.60 -22.90 3.45
C LYS A 152 10.16 -22.51 4.86
N LEU A 153 9.17 -23.20 5.41
CA LEU A 153 8.76 -22.97 6.80
C LEU A 153 9.83 -23.52 7.75
N TYR A 154 10.24 -22.74 8.76
CA TYR A 154 11.25 -23.17 9.72
C TYR A 154 10.61 -23.76 10.98
N LYS A 155 10.41 -25.08 10.98
CA LYS A 155 9.98 -25.87 12.16
C LYS A 155 8.68 -25.38 12.84
N GLY A 156 7.86 -24.57 12.15
CA GLY A 156 6.68 -23.93 12.75
C GLY A 156 7.00 -23.02 13.93
N LEU A 157 8.26 -22.58 14.07
CA LEU A 157 8.66 -21.69 15.15
C LEU A 157 8.12 -20.29 14.89
N VAL A 158 7.80 -19.60 15.97
CA VAL A 158 7.25 -18.26 15.94
C VAL A 158 8.29 -17.30 16.51
N CYS A 159 8.42 -16.12 15.89
CA CYS A 159 9.29 -15.08 16.40
C CYS A 159 8.73 -14.56 17.74
N PRO A 160 9.54 -14.53 18.82
CA PRO A 160 9.08 -14.13 20.14
C PRO A 160 8.77 -12.63 20.25
N LEU A 161 9.25 -11.81 19.30
CA LEU A 161 9.07 -10.36 19.32
C LEU A 161 7.74 -9.92 18.71
N ASP A 162 7.29 -10.59 17.65
CA ASP A 162 6.19 -10.11 16.80
C ASP A 162 5.15 -11.18 16.44
N GLY A 163 5.38 -12.45 16.82
CA GLY A 163 4.44 -13.52 16.58
C GLY A 163 4.41 -14.08 15.15
N PHE A 164 5.30 -13.67 14.24
CA PHE A 164 5.37 -14.23 12.89
C PHE A 164 5.99 -15.62 12.87
N GLU A 165 5.44 -16.54 12.06
CA GLU A 165 6.12 -17.81 11.81
C GLU A 165 7.43 -17.57 11.04
N ILE A 166 8.50 -18.17 11.53
CA ILE A 166 9.86 -18.05 11.01
C ILE A 166 9.96 -18.88 9.72
N VAL A 167 10.61 -18.30 8.71
CA VAL A 167 10.94 -19.00 7.47
C VAL A 167 12.44 -19.26 7.38
N LEU A 168 12.82 -20.31 6.67
CA LEU A 168 14.19 -20.70 6.41
C LEU A 168 14.55 -20.26 5.00
N PHE A 169 15.58 -19.43 4.88
CA PHE A 169 16.19 -19.11 3.58
C PHE A 169 17.41 -19.98 3.36
N SER A 170 17.52 -20.54 2.15
CA SER A 170 18.68 -21.33 1.72
C SER A 170 19.16 -20.85 0.35
N LEU A 171 20.40 -20.34 0.29
CA LEU A 171 21.07 -19.99 -0.95
C LEU A 171 21.61 -21.26 -1.64
N GLY A 172 21.42 -21.38 -2.96
CA GLY A 172 21.95 -22.52 -3.72
C GLY A 172 23.45 -22.40 -3.99
N GLY A 173 24.17 -23.53 -4.01
CA GLY A 173 25.61 -23.61 -4.27
C GLY A 173 26.37 -24.42 -3.21
N ALA A 174 27.63 -24.75 -3.47
CA ALA A 174 28.49 -25.52 -2.55
C ALA A 174 28.73 -24.79 -1.21
N ASP A 175 28.77 -23.45 -1.23
CA ASP A 175 28.89 -22.57 -0.05
C ASP A 175 27.56 -21.89 0.33
N GLY A 176 26.44 -22.54 0.02
CA GLY A 176 25.10 -21.99 0.21
C GLY A 176 24.77 -21.71 1.69
N LYS A 177 24.71 -20.43 2.08
CA LYS A 177 24.27 -20.04 3.42
C LYS A 177 22.79 -20.36 3.62
N THR A 178 22.48 -21.01 4.74
CA THR A 178 21.11 -21.28 5.18
C THR A 178 20.88 -20.68 6.57
N TYR A 179 19.85 -19.86 6.73
CA TYR A 179 19.53 -19.24 8.02
C TYR A 179 18.03 -18.99 8.20
N PRO A 180 17.52 -19.10 9.43
CA PRO A 180 16.14 -18.72 9.74
C PRO A 180 15.99 -17.20 9.74
N LEU A 181 14.83 -16.71 9.31
CA LEU A 181 14.50 -15.29 9.31
C LEU A 181 13.03 -15.06 9.68
N CYS A 182 12.79 -14.02 10.48
CA CYS A 182 11.45 -13.51 10.70
C CYS A 182 11.09 -12.53 9.57
N PRO A 183 9.92 -12.69 8.91
CA PRO A 183 9.48 -11.79 7.84
C PRO A 183 9.41 -10.32 8.28
N LEU A 184 8.92 -10.04 9.49
CA LEU A 184 8.82 -8.66 9.98
C LEU A 184 10.19 -8.10 10.36
N CYS A 185 10.98 -8.79 11.19
CA CYS A 185 12.30 -8.32 11.61
C CYS A 185 13.26 -8.04 10.43
N TYR A 186 13.12 -8.79 9.33
CA TYR A 186 13.90 -8.56 8.11
C TYR A 186 13.53 -7.24 7.42
N ASN A 187 12.25 -6.85 7.44
CA ASN A 187 11.75 -5.62 6.82
C ASN A 187 11.79 -4.42 7.77
N SER A 188 11.85 -4.66 9.07
CA SER A 188 11.88 -3.64 10.12
C SER A 188 12.70 -4.19 11.27
N GLN A 189 14.00 -3.89 11.30
CA GLN A 189 14.88 -4.36 12.37
C GLN A 189 14.37 -3.81 13.71
N PRO A 190 14.05 -4.66 14.70
CA PRO A 190 13.55 -4.21 15.99
C PRO A 190 14.64 -3.58 16.88
N PHE A 191 15.92 -3.70 16.50
CA PHE A 191 17.05 -3.16 17.24
C PHE A 191 17.91 -2.29 16.30
N GLU A 192 18.04 -1.02 16.65
CA GLU A 192 19.01 -0.12 16.02
C GLU A 192 20.44 -0.67 16.29
N GLY A 193 21.24 -0.88 15.24
CA GLY A 193 22.70 -1.01 15.38
C GLY A 193 23.33 -2.40 15.19
N ILE A 194 22.60 -3.44 14.76
CA ILE A 194 23.24 -4.71 14.35
C ILE A 194 23.36 -4.75 12.81
N SER A 195 24.56 -4.46 12.31
CA SER A 195 24.88 -4.57 10.88
C SER A 195 24.78 -6.02 10.39
N LYS A 196 24.39 -6.19 9.13
CA LYS A 196 24.33 -7.48 8.41
C LYS A 196 25.66 -8.20 8.35
#